data_AF-A0A1F5GC26-F1
#
_entry.id   AF-A0A1F5GC26-F1
#
_cell.length_a   1.000
_cell.length_b   1.000
_cell.length_c   1.000
_cell.angle_alpha   90.00
_cell.angle_beta   90.00
_cell.angle_gamma   90.00
#
_symmetry.space_group_name_H-M   'P 1'
#
loop_
_entity.id
_entity.type
_entity.pdbx_description
1 polymer ?
#
loop_
_entity_poly.entity_id
_entity_poly.type
_entity_poly.pdbx_seq_one_letter_code
_entity_poly.pdbx_strand_id
1 'polypeptide(L)'
;MDVFVKLFNLSFWEKFADFHGLLSMLSLILFGSGIILYFVVRKSNNFFSWFKNILLTLFIDLVLLDTAGLTVYIPYRAEGGPRTILKASEATAWYHTVIFEHKEFLAFAPPLIILTVYLVAKTLGSNFNDDSNSKLRKAVLFGLIASLVFVLIVAAEAVLVTKTAPVR
;
A
#
# COMPACT_ATOMS: atom_id res chain seq x y z
N MET A 1 14.29 30.53 1.26
CA MET A 1 13.45 30.88 0.09
C MET A 1 13.74 29.97 -1.11
N ASP A 2 15.01 29.68 -1.42
CA ASP A 2 15.40 28.81 -2.54
C ASP A 2 14.80 27.40 -2.54
N VAL A 3 14.62 26.78 -1.37
CA VAL A 3 14.02 25.43 -1.28
C VAL A 3 12.58 25.43 -1.79
N PHE A 4 11.77 26.41 -1.38
CA PHE A 4 10.38 26.52 -1.82
C PHE A 4 10.29 26.82 -3.31
N VAL A 5 11.14 27.70 -3.84
CA VAL A 5 11.20 27.99 -5.28
C VAL A 5 11.56 26.74 -6.08
N LYS A 6 12.54 25.96 -5.63
CA LYS A 6 12.90 24.67 -6.27
C LYS A 6 11.75 23.67 -6.23
N LEU A 7 11.05 23.54 -5.10
CA LEU A 7 9.88 22.66 -4.96
C LEU A 7 8.72 23.09 -5.86
N PHE A 8 8.45 24.40 -5.97
CA PHE A 8 7.40 24.91 -6.86
C PHE A 8 7.74 24.71 -8.34
N ASN A 9 9.03 24.74 -8.69
CA ASN A 9 9.52 24.52 -10.05
C ASN A 9 9.55 23.05 -10.49
N LEU A 10 9.34 22.08 -9.59
CA LEU A 10 9.20 20.68 -10.00
C LEU A 10 7.99 20.50 -10.92
N SER A 11 8.14 19.62 -11.91
CA SER A 11 7.07 19.25 -12.82
C SER A 11 5.92 18.57 -12.06
N PHE A 12 4.73 18.54 -12.68
CA PHE A 12 3.58 17.82 -12.11
C PHE A 12 3.90 16.35 -11.82
N TRP A 13 4.60 15.67 -12.75
CA TRP A 13 4.92 14.26 -12.64
C TRP A 13 5.93 13.96 -11.54
N GLU A 14 6.92 14.82 -11.32
CA GLU A 14 7.86 14.70 -10.20
C GLU A 14 7.13 14.85 -8.86
N LYS A 15 6.30 15.90 -8.72
CA LYS A 15 5.48 16.10 -7.50
C LYS A 15 4.55 14.92 -7.24
N PHE A 16 3.98 14.34 -8.29
CA PHE A 16 3.07 13.21 -8.19
C PHE A 16 3.80 11.91 -7.82
N ALA A 17 5.00 11.68 -8.35
CA ALA A 17 5.86 10.56 -7.95
C ALA A 17 6.29 10.67 -6.48
N ASP A 18 6.66 11.87 -6.02
CA ASP A 18 6.98 12.14 -4.61
C ASP A 18 5.77 11.90 -3.71
N PHE A 19 4.57 12.30 -4.15
CA PHE A 19 3.33 12.04 -3.42
C PHE A 19 3.04 10.54 -3.30
N HIS A 20 3.22 9.77 -4.37
CA HIS A 20 3.12 8.30 -4.31
C HIS A 20 4.16 7.69 -3.34
N GLY A 21 5.40 8.20 -3.35
CA GLY A 21 6.44 7.80 -2.39
C GLY A 21 6.06 8.10 -0.94
N LEU A 22 5.49 9.28 -0.68
CA LEU A 22 4.98 9.66 0.63
C LEU A 22 3.89 8.71 1.11
N LEU A 23 2.90 8.39 0.27
CA LEU A 23 1.84 7.42 0.60
C LEU A 23 2.42 6.05 0.95
N SER A 24 3.43 5.58 0.20
CA SER A 24 4.10 4.32 0.52
C SER A 24 4.77 4.35 1.90
N MET A 25 5.43 5.45 2.27
CA MET A 25 6.02 5.60 3.61
C MET A 25 4.96 5.66 4.71
N LEU A 26 3.87 6.40 4.48
CA LEU A 26 2.75 6.51 5.42
C LEU A 26 2.11 5.13 5.66
N SER A 27 1.93 4.33 4.61
CA SER A 27 1.39 2.97 4.73
C SER A 27 2.20 2.12 5.72
N LEU A 28 3.54 2.14 5.63
CA LEU A 28 4.42 1.38 6.52
C LEU A 28 4.32 1.85 7.97
N ILE A 29 4.25 3.17 8.19
CA ILE A 29 4.04 3.77 9.51
C ILE A 29 2.69 3.33 10.10
N LEU A 30 1.64 3.33 9.28
CA LEU A 30 0.29 2.94 9.69
C LEU A 30 0.17 1.44 9.99
N PHE A 31 0.79 0.58 9.17
CA PHE A 31 0.91 -0.86 9.45
C PHE A 31 1.64 -1.10 10.77
N GLY A 32 2.81 -0.47 10.96
CA GLY A 32 3.58 -0.57 12.20
C GLY A 32 2.78 -0.10 13.40
N SER A 33 2.07 1.03 13.27
CA SER A 33 1.19 1.57 14.31
C SER A 33 0.06 0.60 14.67
N GLY A 34 -0.59 0.00 13.67
CA GLY A 34 -1.65 -1.00 13.90
C GLY A 34 -1.14 -2.24 14.65
N ILE A 35 0.03 -2.74 14.26
CA ILE A 35 0.68 -3.91 14.90
C ILE A 35 1.07 -3.57 16.34
N ILE A 36 1.71 -2.42 16.58
CA ILE A 36 2.11 -1.98 17.92
C ILE A 36 0.89 -1.77 18.81
N LEU A 37 -0.16 -1.11 18.32
CA LEU A 37 -1.39 -0.92 19.08
C LEU A 37 -1.96 -2.27 19.54
N TYR A 38 -1.99 -3.26 18.64
CA TYR A 38 -2.52 -4.59 18.94
C TYR A 38 -1.75 -5.31 20.04
N PHE A 39 -0.42 -5.24 20.06
CA PHE A 39 0.41 -5.98 21.02
C PHE A 39 0.70 -5.22 22.32
N VAL A 40 0.90 -3.91 22.25
CA VAL A 40 1.44 -3.10 23.36
C VAL A 40 0.35 -2.32 24.07
N VAL A 41 -0.55 -1.71 23.30
CA VAL A 41 -1.47 -0.68 23.83
C VAL A 41 -2.88 -1.24 24.06
N ARG A 42 -3.11 -2.54 23.83
CA ARG A 42 -4.42 -3.20 23.85
C ARG A 42 -5.22 -3.02 25.15
N LYS A 43 -4.55 -2.89 26.29
CA LYS A 43 -5.20 -2.71 27.61
C LYS A 43 -5.64 -1.26 27.88
N SER A 44 -5.29 -0.31 27.01
CA SER A 44 -5.69 1.08 27.15
C SER A 44 -7.18 1.27 26.82
N ASN A 45 -7.87 2.13 27.56
CA ASN A 45 -9.27 2.50 27.29
C ASN A 45 -9.43 3.18 25.91
N ASN A 46 -8.36 3.80 25.38
CA ASN A 46 -8.37 4.46 24.08
C ASN A 46 -7.97 3.53 22.93
N PHE A 47 -7.53 2.30 23.22
CA PHE A 47 -7.02 1.36 22.23
C PHE A 47 -7.97 1.22 21.03
N PHE A 48 -9.25 0.96 21.30
CA PHE A 48 -10.21 0.70 20.24
C PHE A 48 -10.38 1.90 19.30
N SER A 49 -10.46 3.12 19.85
CA SER A 49 -10.58 4.34 19.07
C SER A 49 -9.36 4.54 18.17
N TRP A 50 -8.16 4.40 18.73
CA TRP A 50 -6.91 4.53 17.98
C TRP A 50 -6.76 3.46 16.92
N PHE A 51 -7.00 2.20 17.26
CA PHE A 51 -6.85 1.08 16.35
C PHE A 51 -7.82 1.20 15.16
N LYS A 52 -9.08 1.51 15.42
CA LYS A 52 -10.09 1.77 14.38
C LYS A 52 -9.68 2.92 13.47
N ASN A 53 -9.19 4.02 14.02
CA ASN A 53 -8.78 5.19 13.23
C ASN A 53 -7.54 4.88 12.39
N ILE A 54 -6.56 4.17 12.94
CA ILE A 54 -5.39 3.70 12.19
C ILE A 54 -5.81 2.80 11.03
N LEU A 55 -6.71 1.83 11.25
CA LEU A 55 -7.19 0.95 10.18
C LEU A 55 -7.94 1.71 9.09
N LEU A 56 -8.74 2.72 9.46
CA LEU A 56 -9.45 3.55 8.47
C LEU A 56 -8.48 4.41 7.67
N THR A 57 -7.52 5.07 8.34
CA THR A 57 -6.50 5.88 7.67
C THR A 57 -5.64 5.01 6.77
N LEU A 58 -5.25 3.81 7.22
CA LEU A 58 -4.51 2.84 6.40
C LEU A 58 -5.30 2.41 5.17
N PHE A 59 -6.61 2.14 5.30
CA PHE A 59 -7.45 1.84 4.14
C PHE A 59 -7.44 2.98 3.12
N ILE A 60 -7.67 4.21 3.58
CA ILE A 60 -7.70 5.40 2.71
C ILE A 60 -6.34 5.60 2.04
N ASP A 61 -5.25 5.49 2.81
CA ASP A 61 -3.88 5.62 2.33
C ASP A 61 -3.56 4.57 1.25
N LEU A 62 -3.92 3.30 1.46
CA LEU A 62 -3.73 2.24 0.46
C LEU A 62 -4.53 2.49 -0.83
N VAL A 63 -5.78 2.94 -0.73
CA VAL A 63 -6.59 3.29 -1.91
C VAL A 63 -5.94 4.44 -2.70
N LEU A 64 -5.44 5.46 -2.00
CA LEU A 64 -4.73 6.57 -2.64
C LEU A 64 -3.41 6.11 -3.25
N LEU A 65 -2.67 5.23 -2.56
CA LEU A 65 -1.41 4.67 -3.02
C LEU A 65 -1.61 3.89 -4.32
N ASP A 66 -2.60 3.00 -4.38
CA ASP A 66 -2.92 2.24 -5.58
C ASP A 66 -3.38 3.14 -6.73
N THR A 67 -4.24 4.12 -6.43
CA THR A 67 -4.71 5.09 -7.45
C THR A 67 -3.55 5.90 -8.02
N ALA A 68 -2.65 6.38 -7.15
CA ALA A 68 -1.46 7.11 -7.57
C ALA A 68 -0.52 6.21 -8.37
N GLY A 69 -0.29 4.97 -7.92
CA GLY A 69 0.54 3.99 -8.61
C GLY A 69 0.03 3.68 -10.00
N LEU A 70 -1.26 3.35 -10.14
CA LEU A 70 -1.91 3.11 -11.42
C LEU A 70 -1.78 4.31 -12.37
N THR A 71 -1.89 5.52 -11.84
CA THR A 71 -1.75 6.76 -12.63
C THR A 71 -0.30 6.96 -13.11
N VAL A 72 0.70 6.72 -12.26
CA VAL A 72 2.13 6.76 -12.63
C VAL A 72 2.46 5.72 -13.71
N TYR A 73 1.72 4.60 -13.76
CA TYR A 73 1.92 3.56 -14.78
C TYR A 73 1.19 3.83 -16.12
N ILE A 74 0.43 4.92 -16.26
CA ILE A 74 -0.16 5.29 -17.55
C ILE A 74 0.95 5.54 -18.60
N PRO A 75 1.96 6.40 -18.35
CA PRO A 75 3.10 6.55 -19.26
C PRO A 75 3.86 5.26 -19.53
N TYR A 76 3.99 4.36 -18.54
CA TYR A 76 4.62 3.06 -18.72
C TYR A 76 3.92 2.22 -19.79
N ARG A 77 2.58 2.26 -19.83
CA ARG A 77 1.73 1.48 -20.74
C ARG A 77 1.49 2.16 -22.10
N ALA A 78 1.79 3.45 -22.23
CA ALA A 78 1.59 4.21 -23.45
C ALA A 78 2.41 3.66 -24.62
N GLU A 79 1.95 3.92 -25.85
CA GLU A 79 2.68 3.55 -27.06
C GLU A 79 4.07 4.20 -27.08
N GLY A 80 5.11 3.44 -27.43
CA GLY A 80 6.50 3.89 -27.34
C GLY A 80 7.06 3.99 -25.91
N GLY A 81 6.26 3.70 -24.89
CA GLY A 81 6.66 3.73 -23.49
C GLY A 81 7.50 2.51 -23.05
N PRO A 82 7.99 2.51 -21.79
CA PRO A 82 8.86 1.46 -21.23
C PRO A 82 8.35 0.02 -21.39
N ARG A 83 7.02 -0.20 -21.39
CA ARG A 83 6.42 -1.51 -21.69
C ARG A 83 6.89 -2.07 -23.03
N THR A 84 6.98 -1.23 -24.05
CA THR A 84 7.39 -1.63 -25.41
C THR A 84 8.82 -2.16 -25.40
N ILE A 85 9.70 -1.53 -24.63
CA ILE A 85 11.10 -1.94 -24.47
C ILE A 85 11.17 -3.30 -23.78
N LEU A 86 10.40 -3.52 -22.71
CA LEU A 86 10.38 -4.81 -22.00
C LEU A 86 9.89 -5.95 -22.88
N LYS A 87 8.86 -5.70 -23.70
CA LYS A 87 8.29 -6.71 -24.60
C LYS A 87 9.12 -6.93 -25.87
N ALA A 88 10.10 -6.08 -26.16
CA ALA A 88 10.90 -6.17 -27.39
C ALA A 88 11.93 -7.31 -27.37
N SER A 89 12.25 -7.88 -26.21
CA SER A 89 13.18 -9.01 -26.05
C SER A 89 12.55 -10.14 -25.26
N GLU A 90 12.70 -11.38 -25.72
CA GLU A 90 12.27 -12.58 -25.00
C GLU A 90 12.91 -12.67 -23.61
N ALA A 91 14.15 -12.17 -23.47
CA ALA A 91 14.88 -12.19 -22.19
C ALA A 91 14.26 -11.26 -21.13
N THR A 92 13.51 -10.23 -21.54
CA THR A 92 12.91 -9.24 -20.62
C THR A 92 11.38 -9.25 -20.64
N ALA A 93 10.75 -9.91 -21.61
CA ALA A 93 9.30 -9.90 -21.78
C ALA A 93 8.56 -10.42 -20.54
N TRP A 94 9.14 -11.42 -19.86
CA TRP A 94 8.58 -12.01 -18.64
C TRP A 94 8.45 -11.02 -17.47
N TYR A 95 9.30 -9.99 -17.39
CA TYR A 95 9.16 -8.94 -16.37
C TYR A 95 7.83 -8.19 -16.52
N HIS A 96 7.40 -7.93 -17.75
CA HIS A 96 6.10 -7.33 -17.95
C HIS A 96 4.98 -8.38 -17.85
N THR A 97 5.04 -9.47 -18.61
CA THR A 97 3.91 -10.40 -18.72
C THR A 97 3.61 -11.19 -17.45
N VAL A 98 4.60 -11.37 -16.58
CA VAL A 98 4.45 -12.09 -15.31
C VAL A 98 4.48 -11.10 -14.15
N ILE A 99 5.62 -10.44 -13.92
CA ILE A 99 5.82 -9.66 -12.69
C ILE A 99 4.94 -8.41 -12.66
N PHE A 100 4.89 -7.64 -13.74
CA PHE A 100 4.09 -6.42 -13.79
C PHE A 100 2.58 -6.71 -13.76
N GLU A 101 2.10 -7.72 -14.48
CA GLU A 101 0.68 -8.09 -14.45
C GLU A 101 0.31 -8.68 -13.08
N HIS A 102 1.18 -9.50 -12.47
CA HIS A 102 0.96 -10.06 -11.14
C HIS A 102 0.87 -8.98 -10.06
N LYS A 103 1.81 -8.02 -10.03
CA LYS A 103 1.76 -6.93 -9.03
C LYS A 103 0.48 -6.11 -9.16
N GLU A 104 0.00 -5.89 -10.38
CA GLU A 104 -1.21 -5.08 -10.61
C GLU A 104 -2.47 -5.82 -10.19
N PHE A 105 -2.53 -7.14 -10.41
CA PHE A 105 -3.59 -7.96 -9.83
C PHE A 105 -3.55 -7.95 -8.30
N LEU A 106 -2.36 -8.11 -7.72
CA LEU A 106 -2.20 -8.16 -6.26
C LEU A 106 -2.43 -6.82 -5.57
N ALA A 107 -2.20 -5.69 -6.24
CA ALA A 107 -2.37 -4.35 -5.66
C ALA A 107 -3.78 -4.12 -5.09
N PHE A 108 -4.82 -4.77 -5.63
CA PHE A 108 -6.19 -4.63 -5.11
C PHE A 108 -6.43 -5.40 -3.80
N ALA A 109 -5.61 -6.38 -3.45
CA ALA A 109 -5.85 -7.23 -2.29
C ALA A 109 -5.62 -6.51 -0.94
N PRO A 110 -4.51 -5.77 -0.72
CA PRO A 110 -4.27 -5.02 0.51
C PRO A 110 -5.43 -4.12 0.98
N PRO A 111 -5.99 -3.20 0.18
CA PRO A 111 -7.06 -2.31 0.64
C PRO A 111 -8.34 -3.09 1.00
N LEU A 112 -8.69 -4.15 0.25
CA LEU A 112 -9.86 -4.98 0.55
C LEU A 112 -9.70 -5.75 1.86
N ILE A 113 -8.51 -6.30 2.11
CA ILE A 113 -8.20 -6.98 3.37
C ILE A 113 -8.27 -5.99 4.53
N ILE A 114 -7.68 -4.79 4.40
CA ILE A 114 -7.72 -3.78 5.48
C ILE A 114 -9.15 -3.28 5.72
N LEU A 115 -9.95 -3.08 4.68
CA LEU A 115 -11.36 -2.73 4.83
C LEU A 115 -12.10 -3.82 5.62
N THR A 116 -11.86 -5.08 5.30
CA THR A 116 -12.47 -6.21 6.02
C THR A 116 -12.03 -6.21 7.49
N VAL A 117 -10.74 -6.05 7.75
CA VAL A 117 -10.18 -5.96 9.11
C VAL A 117 -10.80 -4.78 9.89
N TYR A 118 -10.93 -3.62 9.24
CA TYR A 118 -11.59 -2.44 9.80
C TYR A 118 -13.04 -2.73 10.17
N LEU A 119 -13.81 -3.34 9.27
CA LEU A 119 -15.22 -3.67 9.50
C LEU A 119 -15.37 -4.66 10.66
N VAL A 120 -14.55 -5.71 10.71
CA VAL A 120 -14.56 -6.67 11.83
C VAL A 120 -14.22 -5.97 13.14
N ALA A 121 -13.16 -5.17 13.17
CA ALA A 121 -12.79 -4.40 14.37
C ALA A 121 -13.94 -3.47 14.79
N LYS A 122 -14.49 -2.70 13.85
CA LYS A 122 -15.60 -1.77 14.08
C LYS A 122 -16.83 -2.47 14.67
N THR A 123 -17.21 -3.62 14.12
CA THR A 123 -18.35 -4.43 14.59
C THR A 123 -18.12 -4.96 16.00
N LEU A 124 -16.89 -5.38 16.33
CA LEU A 124 -16.55 -5.85 17.68
C LEU A 124 -16.58 -4.73 18.72
N GLY A 125 -16.29 -3.49 18.34
CA GLY A 125 -16.47 -2.34 19.22
C GLY A 125 -15.65 -2.42 20.52
N SER A 126 -16.28 -2.05 21.62
CA SER A 126 -15.73 -2.20 22.98
C SER A 126 -15.44 -3.67 23.35
N ASN A 127 -16.14 -4.61 22.72
CA ASN A 127 -16.06 -6.05 23.02
C ASN A 127 -14.89 -6.72 22.27
N PHE A 128 -14.08 -5.96 21.54
CA PHE A 128 -12.91 -6.45 20.80
C PHE A 128 -11.94 -7.23 21.71
N ASN A 129 -11.83 -6.82 22.96
CA ASN A 129 -10.91 -7.41 23.92
C ASN A 129 -11.45 -8.66 24.63
N ASP A 130 -12.74 -8.96 24.48
CA ASP A 130 -13.37 -10.11 25.13
C ASP A 130 -12.75 -11.44 24.65
N ASP A 131 -12.67 -12.40 25.55
CA ASP A 131 -12.04 -13.70 25.26
C ASP A 131 -12.89 -14.55 24.30
N SER A 132 -14.22 -14.37 24.32
CA SER A 132 -15.16 -14.95 23.36
C SER A 132 -14.83 -14.56 21.91
N ASN A 133 -14.24 -13.37 21.70
CA ASN A 133 -13.89 -12.82 20.40
C ASN A 133 -12.42 -13.10 19.99
N SER A 134 -11.71 -13.96 20.73
CA SER A 134 -10.28 -14.23 20.52
C SER A 134 -9.94 -14.69 19.09
N LYS A 135 -10.81 -15.49 18.45
CA LYS A 135 -10.62 -15.95 17.07
C LYS A 135 -10.72 -14.79 16.06
N LEU A 136 -11.76 -13.97 16.17
CA LEU A 136 -11.95 -12.81 15.29
C LEU A 136 -10.82 -11.79 15.46
N ARG A 137 -10.36 -11.58 16.68
CA ARG A 137 -9.23 -10.71 16.98
C ARG A 137 -7.91 -11.24 16.39
N LYS A 138 -7.69 -12.56 16.38
CA LYS A 138 -6.54 -13.16 15.68
C LYS A 138 -6.69 -13.02 14.17
N ALA A 139 -7.90 -13.16 13.62
CA ALA A 139 -8.16 -12.93 12.20
C ALA A 139 -7.89 -11.48 11.79
N VAL A 140 -8.23 -10.50 12.63
CA VAL A 140 -7.89 -9.07 12.42
C VAL A 140 -6.37 -8.88 12.34
N LEU A 141 -5.61 -9.43 13.29
CA LEU A 141 -4.14 -9.35 13.25
C LEU A 141 -3.58 -10.05 12.01
N PHE A 142 -4.07 -11.25 11.71
CA PHE A 142 -3.64 -12.01 10.54
C PHE A 142 -3.90 -11.22 9.25
N GLY A 143 -5.09 -10.62 9.10
CA GLY A 143 -5.42 -9.80 7.94
C GLY A 143 -4.51 -8.57 7.82
N LEU A 144 -4.20 -7.91 8.95
CA LEU A 144 -3.25 -6.80 8.96
C LEU A 144 -1.85 -7.21 8.49
N ILE A 145 -1.34 -8.34 8.99
CA ILE A 145 -0.02 -8.89 8.60
C ILE A 145 -0.02 -9.37 7.15
N ALA A 146 -1.07 -10.10 6.73
CA ALA A 146 -1.19 -10.61 5.37
C ALA A 146 -1.25 -9.46 4.36
N SER A 147 -2.00 -8.39 4.66
CA SER A 147 -2.04 -7.19 3.84
C SER A 147 -0.67 -6.52 3.75
N LEU A 148 0.07 -6.39 4.86
CA LEU A 148 1.44 -5.88 4.83
C LEU A 148 2.36 -6.74 3.94
N VAL A 149 2.27 -8.07 4.04
CA VAL A 149 3.05 -8.99 3.20
C VAL A 149 2.74 -8.76 1.71
N PHE A 150 1.46 -8.62 1.34
CA PHE A 150 1.09 -8.29 -0.05
C PHE A 150 1.65 -6.95 -0.50
N VAL A 151 1.57 -5.89 0.33
CA VAL A 151 2.16 -4.59 0.00
C VAL A 151 3.67 -4.70 -0.23
N LEU A 152 4.38 -5.47 0.60
CA LEU A 152 5.82 -5.68 0.44
C LEU A 152 6.16 -6.47 -0.85
N ILE A 153 5.35 -7.47 -1.21
CA ILE A 153 5.50 -8.21 -2.48
C ILE A 153 5.30 -7.26 -3.67
N VAL A 154 4.20 -6.50 -3.69
CA VAL A 154 3.90 -5.54 -4.76
C VAL A 154 5.01 -4.48 -4.88
N ALA A 155 5.53 -3.99 -3.74
CA ALA A 155 6.65 -3.04 -3.73
C ALA A 155 7.94 -3.67 -4.29
N ALA A 156 8.27 -4.90 -3.92
CA ALA A 156 9.45 -5.60 -4.44
C ALA A 156 9.35 -5.82 -5.96
N GLU A 157 8.19 -6.24 -6.44
CA GLU A 157 7.91 -6.43 -7.87
C GLU A 157 7.96 -5.11 -8.64
N ALA A 158 7.43 -4.02 -8.07
CA ALA A 158 7.51 -2.68 -8.65
C ALA A 158 8.96 -2.20 -8.77
N VAL A 159 9.78 -2.40 -7.75
CA VAL A 159 11.22 -2.06 -7.79
C VAL A 159 11.94 -2.88 -8.86
N LEU A 160 11.62 -4.17 -8.99
CA LEU A 160 12.22 -5.03 -10.00
C LEU A 160 11.90 -4.56 -11.43
N VAL A 161 10.63 -4.21 -11.70
CA VAL A 161 10.22 -3.70 -13.02
C VAL A 161 10.88 -2.36 -13.32
N THR A 162 10.81 -1.40 -12.39
CA THR A 162 11.32 -0.04 -12.58
C THR A 162 12.84 0.04 -12.69
N LYS A 163 13.59 -0.86 -12.04
CA LYS A 163 15.04 -0.98 -12.27
C LYS A 163 15.39 -1.53 -13.65
N THR A 164 14.55 -2.41 -14.19
CA THR A 164 14.80 -3.05 -15.49
C THR A 164 14.33 -2.18 -16.65
N ALA A 165 13.23 -1.43 -16.47
CA ALA A 165 12.70 -0.48 -17.44
C ALA A 165 12.16 0.76 -16.71
N PRO A 166 13.02 1.77 -16.47
CA PRO A 166 12.64 2.96 -15.76
C PRO A 166 11.63 3.78 -16.56
N VAL A 167 10.64 4.32 -15.85
CA VAL A 167 9.75 5.35 -16.37
C VAL A 167 10.57 6.64 -16.40
N ARG A 168 10.84 7.17 -17.61
CA ARG A 168 11.56 8.43 -17.82
C ARG A 168 10.58 9.58 -17.97
#